data_AF-A0A917V710-F1
#
_entry.id   AF-A0A917V710-F1
#
_cell.length_a   1.000
_cell.length_b   1.000
_cell.length_c   1.000
_cell.angle_alpha   90.00
_cell.angle_beta   90.00
_cell.angle_gamma   90.00
#
_symmetry.space_group_name_H-M   'P 1'
#
loop_
_entity.id
_entity.type
_entity.pdbx_description
1 polymer ?
#
loop_
_entity_poly.entity_id
_entity_poly.type
_entity_poly.pdbx_seq_one_letter_code
_entity_poly.pdbx_strand_id
1 'polypeptide(L)'
;MRAPRSSGRLGGSEGASMDILIRDLEDQVVARLETLARARGVTLEEIAREALRAFVQPPVSDFPAIAARIRAMGPFFPGSSVDLIREDRDNDEPYR
;
A
#
# COMPACT_ATOMS: atom_id res chain seq x y z
N MET A 1 -16.31 -1.76 -38.81
CA MET A 1 -15.26 -2.69 -38.36
C MET A 1 -14.71 -2.14 -37.03
N ARG A 2 -15.11 -2.70 -35.88
CA ARG A 2 -14.77 -2.18 -34.54
C ARG A 2 -13.92 -3.24 -33.83
N ALA A 3 -12.70 -2.87 -33.43
CA ALA A 3 -11.77 -3.77 -32.77
C ALA A 3 -12.28 -4.20 -31.37
N PRO A 4 -12.06 -5.46 -30.94
CA PRO A 4 -12.37 -5.89 -29.59
C PRO A 4 -11.36 -5.29 -28.60
N ARG A 5 -11.86 -4.58 -27.58
CA ARG A 5 -11.03 -4.13 -26.46
C ARG A 5 -10.86 -5.28 -25.47
N SER A 6 -9.63 -5.74 -25.34
CA SER A 6 -9.17 -6.64 -24.28
C SER A 6 -9.52 -6.02 -22.94
N SER A 7 -10.48 -6.63 -22.24
CA SER A 7 -10.73 -6.40 -20.82
C SER A 7 -9.52 -6.93 -20.05
N GLY A 8 -8.51 -6.07 -19.91
CA GLY A 8 -7.44 -6.26 -18.95
C GLY A 8 -8.06 -6.08 -17.57
N ARG A 9 -8.52 -7.18 -16.97
CA ARG A 9 -8.74 -7.23 -15.53
C ARG A 9 -7.43 -6.78 -14.90
N LEU A 10 -7.43 -5.62 -14.25
CA LEU A 10 -6.41 -5.30 -13.27
C LEU A 10 -6.48 -6.44 -12.26
N GLY A 11 -5.51 -7.34 -12.35
CA GLY A 11 -5.39 -8.46 -11.43
C GLY A 11 -5.41 -7.87 -10.04
N GLY A 12 -6.49 -8.12 -9.30
CA GLY A 12 -6.44 -7.99 -7.86
C GLY A 12 -5.21 -8.77 -7.43
N SER A 13 -4.25 -8.11 -6.79
CA SER A 13 -3.14 -8.78 -6.15
C SER A 13 -3.76 -9.72 -5.12
N GLU A 14 -3.97 -10.96 -5.52
CA GLU A 14 -4.15 -12.08 -4.61
C GLU A 14 -2.92 -12.01 -3.71
N GLY A 15 -3.12 -11.47 -2.51
CA GLY A 15 -2.03 -11.16 -1.61
C GLY A 15 -1.33 -12.47 -1.29
N ALA A 16 -0.17 -12.71 -1.91
CA ALA A 16 0.59 -13.92 -1.66
C ALA A 16 0.96 -13.94 -0.18
N SER A 17 0.41 -14.89 0.58
CA SER A 17 0.84 -15.16 1.94
C SER A 17 2.24 -15.76 1.85
N MET A 18 3.24 -15.00 2.32
CA MET A 18 4.62 -15.47 2.43
C MET A 18 4.99 -15.56 3.91
N ASP A 19 5.56 -16.70 4.29
CA ASP A 19 6.08 -16.93 5.63
C ASP A 19 7.59 -16.59 5.67
N ILE A 20 8.02 -15.93 6.74
CA ILE A 20 9.42 -15.57 6.98
C ILE A 20 9.89 -16.31 8.23
N LEU A 21 10.92 -17.14 8.09
CA LEU A 21 11.60 -17.78 9.21
C LEU A 21 12.93 -17.07 9.50
N ILE A 22 13.03 -16.46 10.69
CA ILE A 22 14.26 -15.84 11.18
C ILE A 22 14.94 -16.83 12.12
N ARG A 23 16.20 -17.19 11.83
CA ARG A 23 17.03 -18.09 12.63
C ARG A 23 18.14 -17.31 13.31
N ASP A 24 18.69 -17.90 14.38
CA ASP A 24 19.85 -17.38 15.11
C ASP A 24 19.66 -15.94 15.61
N LEU A 25 18.43 -15.61 16.05
CA LEU A 25 18.12 -14.31 16.62
C LEU A 25 18.70 -14.23 18.02
N GLU A 26 19.43 -13.15 18.30
CA GLU A 26 20.05 -12.93 19.61
C GLU A 26 19.00 -12.92 20.74
N ASP A 27 19.27 -13.64 21.83
CA ASP A 27 18.35 -13.79 22.97
C ASP A 27 17.87 -12.44 23.53
N GLN A 28 18.76 -11.44 23.54
CA GLN A 28 18.44 -10.09 24.00
C GLN A 28 17.38 -9.40 23.13
N VAL A 29 17.37 -9.69 21.82
CA VAL A 29 16.38 -9.16 20.88
C VAL A 29 15.04 -9.85 21.11
N VAL A 30 15.04 -11.17 21.26
CA VAL A 30 13.84 -11.96 21.59
C VAL A 30 13.20 -11.45 22.87
N ALA A 31 13.97 -11.32 23.95
CA ALA A 31 13.48 -10.85 25.24
C ALA A 31 12.86 -9.45 25.17
N ARG A 32 13.46 -8.55 24.38
CA ARG A 32 12.95 -7.18 24.21
C ARG A 32 11.66 -7.16 23.39
N LEU A 33 11.58 -7.95 22.32
CA LEU A 33 10.36 -8.05 21.51
C LEU A 33 9.20 -8.67 22.32
N GLU A 34 9.46 -9.70 23.11
CA GLU A 34 8.44 -10.27 24.01
C GLU A 34 7.97 -9.28 25.07
N THR A 35 8.89 -8.50 25.64
CA THR A 35 8.55 -7.45 26.62
C THR A 35 7.65 -6.39 25.98
N LEU A 36 7.96 -5.97 24.76
CA LEU A 36 7.15 -5.04 24.00
C LEU A 36 5.77 -5.61 23.67
N ALA A 37 5.71 -6.86 23.23
CA ALA A 37 4.46 -7.56 22.93
C ALA A 37 3.55 -7.64 24.17
N ARG A 38 4.11 -8.04 25.32
CA ARG A 38 3.40 -8.08 26.60
C ARG A 38 2.92 -6.71 27.04
N ALA A 39 3.77 -5.68 26.96
CA ALA A 39 3.42 -4.31 27.35
C ALA A 39 2.27 -3.74 26.50
N ARG A 40 2.19 -4.13 25.22
CA ARG A 40 1.13 -3.69 24.29
C ARG A 40 -0.08 -4.62 24.25
N GLY A 41 -0.03 -5.79 24.91
CA GLY A 41 -1.10 -6.78 24.89
C GLY A 41 -1.32 -7.42 23.51
N VAL A 42 -0.26 -7.55 22.71
CA VAL A 42 -0.31 -8.13 21.35
C VAL A 42 0.66 -9.31 21.23
N THR A 43 0.62 -10.05 20.12
CA THR A 43 1.54 -11.16 19.86
C THR A 43 2.90 -10.65 19.37
N LEU A 44 3.92 -11.50 19.52
CA LEU A 44 5.25 -11.24 18.98
C LEU A 44 5.23 -11.06 17.45
N GLU A 45 4.40 -11.86 16.76
CA GLU A 45 4.20 -11.79 15.32
C GLU A 45 3.65 -10.43 14.89
N GLU A 46 2.67 -9.88 15.62
CA GLU A 46 2.08 -8.58 15.31
C GLU A 46 3.14 -7.46 15.42
N ILE A 47 3.98 -7.51 16.47
CA ILE A 47 5.10 -6.57 16.63
C ILE A 47 6.09 -6.67 15.47
N ALA A 48 6.46 -7.90 15.08
CA ALA A 48 7.38 -8.12 13.96
C ALA A 48 6.79 -7.60 12.64
N ARG A 49 5.50 -7.85 12.40
CA ARG A 49 4.76 -7.38 11.22
C ARG A 49 4.68 -5.84 11.18
N GLU A 50 4.40 -5.21 12.31
CA GLU A 50 4.36 -3.75 12.45
C GLU A 50 5.75 -3.15 12.15
N ALA A 51 6.81 -3.69 12.74
CA ALA A 51 8.18 -3.24 12.52
C ALA A 51 8.61 -3.34 11.05
N LEU A 52 8.29 -4.46 10.39
CA LEU A 52 8.55 -4.64 8.96
C LEU A 52 7.77 -3.65 8.09
N ARG A 53 6.48 -3.43 8.38
CA ARG A 53 5.65 -2.45 7.66
C ARG A 53 6.20 -1.04 7.80
N ALA A 54 6.57 -0.66 9.03
CA ALA A 54 7.12 0.67 9.32
C ALA A 54 8.44 0.91 8.59
N PHE A 55 9.26 -0.13 8.42
CA PHE A 55 10.52 -0.02 7.68
C PHE A 55 10.34 0.06 6.16
N VAL A 56 9.38 -0.69 5.61
CA VAL A 56 9.17 -0.78 4.15
C VAL A 56 8.33 0.39 3.61
N GLN A 57 7.46 0.98 4.41
CA GLN A 57 6.71 2.16 3.98
C GLN A 57 7.65 3.37 3.86
N PRO A 58 7.71 4.04 2.69
CA PRO A 58 8.47 5.28 2.58
C PRO A 58 7.90 6.29 3.57
N PRO A 59 8.75 7.09 4.23
CA PRO A 59 8.28 8.10 5.16
C PRO A 59 7.37 9.09 4.41
N VAL A 60 6.37 9.64 5.12
CA VAL A 60 5.36 10.54 4.52
C VAL A 60 6.01 11.73 3.79
N SER A 61 7.19 12.16 4.27
CA SER A 61 8.02 13.20 3.63
C SER A 61 8.42 12.91 2.18
N ASP A 62 8.51 11.63 1.79
CA ASP A 62 9.04 11.23 0.49
C ASP A 62 7.94 11.08 -0.57
N PHE A 63 6.68 11.08 -0.13
CA PHE A 63 5.52 10.97 -1.03
C PHE A 63 5.48 12.04 -2.12
N PRO A 64 5.79 13.33 -1.86
CA PRO A 64 5.83 14.35 -2.92
C PRO A 64 6.86 14.02 -4.02
N ALA A 65 8.03 13.50 -3.66
CA ALA A 65 9.08 13.13 -4.60
C ALA A 65 8.68 11.90 -5.42
N ILE A 66 8.08 10.89 -4.77
CA ILE A 66 7.55 9.71 -5.45
C ILE A 66 6.42 10.11 -6.41
N ALA A 67 5.50 10.97 -5.98
CA ALA A 67 4.40 11.45 -6.81
C ALA A 67 4.90 12.28 -8.00
N ALA A 68 5.91 13.13 -7.80
CA ALA A 68 6.55 13.87 -8.89
C ALA A 68 7.18 12.93 -9.92
N ARG A 69 7.89 11.88 -9.47
CA ARG A 69 8.46 10.85 -10.35
C ARG A 69 7.38 10.13 -11.15
N ILE A 70 6.28 9.74 -10.51
CA ILE A 70 5.16 9.07 -11.18
C ILE A 70 4.50 10.00 -12.21
N ARG A 71 4.27 11.27 -11.87
CA ARG A 71 3.72 12.26 -12.82
C ARG A 71 4.62 12.45 -14.04
N ALA A 72 5.93 12.44 -13.86
CA ALA A 72 6.89 12.58 -14.95
C ALA A 72 6.90 11.36 -15.91
N MET A 73 6.45 10.19 -15.45
CA MET A 73 6.34 8.99 -16.31
C MET A 73 5.03 8.93 -17.10
N GLY A 74 4.00 9.68 -16.69
CA GLY A 74 2.68 9.64 -17.31
C GLY A 74 2.48 10.71 -18.39
N PRO A 75 1.54 10.50 -19.31
CA PRO A 75 1.08 11.57 -20.20
C PRO A 75 0.44 12.70 -19.37
N PHE A 76 0.69 13.94 -19.78
CA PHE A 76 0.05 15.09 -19.15
C PHE A 76 -1.47 15.02 -19.34
N PHE A 77 -2.21 15.18 -18.24
CA PHE A 77 -3.67 15.30 -18.26
C PHE A 77 -4.05 16.77 -17.99
N PRO A 78 -4.73 17.46 -18.92
CA PRO A 78 -5.05 18.88 -18.78
C PRO A 78 -6.23 19.17 -17.84
N GLY A 79 -6.91 18.14 -17.33
CA GLY A 79 -8.07 18.32 -16.45
C GLY A 79 -7.70 18.39 -14.97
N SER A 80 -8.55 19.07 -14.21
CA SER A 80 -8.47 19.11 -12.74
C SER A 80 -9.04 17.82 -12.16
N SER A 81 -8.26 17.15 -11.30
CA SER A 81 -8.76 16.00 -10.54
C SER A 81 -9.92 16.37 -9.63
N VAL A 82 -9.96 17.62 -9.15
CA VAL A 82 -11.06 18.11 -8.30
C VAL A 82 -12.35 18.21 -9.11
N ASP A 83 -12.26 18.61 -10.38
CA ASP A 83 -13.44 18.75 -11.23
C ASP A 83 -13.99 17.37 -11.61
N LEU A 84 -13.13 16.37 -11.87
CA LEU A 84 -13.54 14.98 -12.08
C LEU A 84 -14.22 14.36 -10.85
N ILE A 85 -13.70 14.62 -9.64
CA ILE A 85 -14.31 14.12 -8.40
C ILE A 85 -15.67 14.77 -8.16
N ARG A 86 -15.81 16.07 -8.47
CA ARG A 86 -17.10 16.77 -8.38
C ARG A 86 -18.09 16.23 -9.39
N GLU A 87 -17.66 16.04 -10.64
CA GLU A 87 -18.47 15.45 -11.69
C GLU A 87 -18.99 14.06 -11.27
N ASP A 88 -18.12 13.20 -10.73
CA ASP A 88 -18.51 11.85 -10.27
C ASP A 88 -19.45 11.89 -9.05
N ARG A 89 -19.19 12.77 -8.06
CA ARG A 89 -20.02 12.92 -6.86
C ARG A 89 -21.40 13.51 -7.17
N ASP A 90 -21.43 14.48 -8.08
CA ASP A 90 -22.63 15.24 -8.43
C ASP A 90 -23.40 14.58 -9.60
N ASN A 91 -22.92 13.44 -10.11
CA ASN A 91 -23.62 12.64 -11.10
C ASN A 91 -24.64 11.70 -10.43
N ASP A 92 -25.92 12.04 -10.54
CA ASP A 92 -27.05 11.23 -10.05
C ASP A 92 -27.42 10.04 -10.97
N GLU A 93 -26.71 9.82 -12.09
CA GLU A 93 -26.98 8.67 -12.97
C GLU A 93 -26.61 7.34 -12.27
N PRO A 94 -27.52 6.35 -12.19
CA PRO A 94 -27.16 5.01 -11.75
C PRO A 94 -26.19 4.40 -12.78
N TYR A 95 -24.98 4.06 -12.32
CA TYR A 95 -23.86 3.50 -13.09
C TYR A 95 -24.25 2.87 -14.45
N ARG A 96 -23.76 3.46 -15.57
CA ARG A 96 -23.88 2.90 -16.93
C ARG A 96 -22.97 1.70 -17.17
#